data_AF-A0A9D5VS17-F1
#
_entry.id   AF-A0A9D5VS17-F1
#
_cell.length_a   1.000
_cell.length_b   1.000
_cell.length_c   1.000
_cell.angle_alpha   90.00
_cell.angle_beta   90.00
_cell.angle_gamma   90.00
#
_symmetry.space_group_name_H-M   'P 1'
#
loop_
_entity.id
_entity.type
_entity.pdbx_description
1 polymer ?
#
loop_
_entity_poly.entity_id
_entity_poly.type
_entity_poly.pdbx_seq_one_letter_code
_entity_poly.pdbx_strand_id
1 'polypeptide(L)'
;RQPLSSQIKKGIAKAFIKFDEYQLAKYNRDGAVKLRDALFLCHAKPKDKDQEILWKKLIENGLASPDTWEVNLSKGFDKKNTWQRLLKENKLGPLALLRNIRNMQDAGLEEDIILNAIKKMNVERILPFRFIAAVQKVPKFEESLEKAMFKSLEMQEKLRGITILLVDVSGSMDAKLSQKSDISRLDAACGLAMLLREICEKVEVFTFSCDIKSVPSRRGFSLRDAIVNSQAHSGTYLGAAVKFIYNSEIIKTDKPFCDKNFNYMKGQTHRLIVITDEQSHDKIPNPKCLGYMINIASYKNGVGYGEWVHIDGWSEAVIDYIRCYEEILL
;
A
#
# COMPACT_ATOMS: atom_id res chain seq x y z
N ARG A 1 -2.07 -25.97 28.48
CA ARG A 1 -2.08 -24.49 28.53
C ARG A 1 -0.64 -24.01 28.60
N GLN A 2 -0.12 -23.38 27.54
CA GLN A 2 1.24 -22.83 27.55
C GLN A 2 1.18 -21.39 28.10
N PRO A 3 1.92 -21.05 29.17
CA PRO A 3 1.90 -19.70 29.72
C PRO A 3 2.54 -18.71 28.73
N LEU A 4 1.96 -17.50 28.64
CA LEU A 4 2.57 -16.37 27.95
C LEU A 4 3.93 -16.04 28.57
N SER A 5 4.95 -15.83 27.72
CA SER A 5 6.29 -15.47 28.19
C SER A 5 6.25 -14.15 28.98
N SER A 6 7.13 -14.04 29.99
CA SER A 6 7.18 -12.88 30.87
C SER A 6 7.47 -11.57 30.10
N GLN A 7 8.27 -11.64 29.04
CA GLN A 7 8.61 -10.48 28.21
C GLN A 7 7.42 -10.01 27.37
N ILE A 8 6.62 -10.94 26.83
CA ILE A 8 5.40 -10.58 26.11
C ILE A 8 4.41 -9.90 27.07
N LYS A 9 4.22 -10.43 28.28
CA LYS A 9 3.36 -9.80 29.30
C LYS A 9 3.80 -8.37 29.62
N LYS A 10 5.10 -8.15 29.84
CA LYS A 10 5.67 -6.82 30.08
C LYS A 10 5.44 -5.87 28.90
N GLY A 11 5.64 -6.35 27.67
CA GLY A 11 5.43 -5.57 26.45
C GLY A 11 3.97 -5.15 26.27
N ILE A 12 3.04 -6.10 26.43
CA ILE A 12 1.60 -5.84 26.35
C ILE A 12 1.18 -4.85 27.44
N ALA A 13 1.62 -5.06 28.69
CA ALA A 13 1.31 -4.15 29.81
C ALA A 13 1.79 -2.72 29.53
N LYS A 14 2.98 -2.54 28.96
CA LYS A 14 3.49 -1.22 28.56
C LYS A 14 2.69 -0.60 27.42
N ALA A 15 2.15 -1.41 26.49
CA ALA A 15 1.34 -0.92 25.39
C ALA A 15 -0.02 -0.38 25.87
N PHE A 16 -0.67 -1.04 26.84
CA PHE A 16 -1.95 -0.61 27.41
C PHE A 16 -1.94 0.81 27.97
N ILE A 17 -0.77 1.28 28.43
CA ILE A 17 -0.61 2.64 28.98
C ILE A 17 -0.88 3.72 27.92
N LYS A 18 -0.72 3.39 26.63
CA LYS A 18 -0.87 4.30 25.49
C LYS A 18 -2.31 4.45 25.01
N PHE A 19 -3.24 3.62 25.47
CA PHE A 19 -4.60 3.61 24.94
C PHE A 19 -5.53 4.58 25.68
N ASP A 20 -6.29 5.34 24.90
CA ASP A 20 -7.38 6.17 25.39
C ASP A 20 -8.74 5.42 25.41
N GLU A 21 -9.78 6.05 25.97
CA GLU A 21 -11.12 5.45 26.07
C GLU A 21 -11.71 5.09 24.71
N TYR A 22 -11.51 5.94 23.69
CA TYR A 22 -12.01 5.70 22.35
C TYR A 22 -11.36 4.48 21.71
N GLN A 23 -10.04 4.33 21.81
CA GLN A 23 -9.29 3.19 21.29
C GLN A 23 -9.71 1.91 21.99
N LEU A 24 -9.81 1.92 23.32
CA LEU A 24 -10.29 0.77 24.07
C LEU A 24 -11.72 0.39 23.63
N ALA A 25 -12.63 1.35 23.51
CA ALA A 25 -14.01 1.08 23.10
C ALA A 25 -14.12 0.57 21.66
N LYS A 26 -13.35 1.14 20.73
CA LYS A 26 -13.38 0.80 19.30
C LYS A 26 -12.80 -0.58 19.00
N TYR A 27 -11.72 -0.94 19.68
CA TYR A 27 -10.96 -2.16 19.41
C TYR A 27 -11.26 -3.32 20.37
N ASN A 28 -11.94 -3.07 21.50
CA ASN A 28 -12.48 -4.13 22.36
C ASN A 28 -13.74 -4.75 21.74
N ARG A 29 -13.55 -5.55 20.69
CA ARG A 29 -14.63 -6.26 19.98
C ARG A 29 -14.76 -7.70 20.45
N ASP A 30 -15.91 -8.29 20.19
CA ASP A 30 -16.12 -9.72 20.43
C ASP A 30 -15.24 -10.56 19.49
N GLY A 31 -14.39 -11.39 20.10
CA GLY A 31 -13.43 -12.26 19.43
C GLY A 31 -12.87 -13.29 20.41
N ALA A 32 -11.92 -14.10 19.98
CA ALA A 32 -11.33 -15.15 20.82
C ALA A 32 -10.59 -14.61 22.06
N VAL A 33 -10.07 -13.38 21.97
CA VAL A 33 -9.42 -12.66 23.08
C VAL A 33 -9.86 -11.20 22.99
N LYS A 34 -10.42 -10.66 24.06
CA LYS A 34 -10.77 -9.24 24.19
C LYS A 34 -9.62 -8.44 24.81
N LEU A 35 -9.66 -7.11 24.69
CA LEU A 35 -8.66 -6.25 25.34
C LEU A 35 -8.72 -6.39 26.88
N ARG A 36 -9.92 -6.60 27.43
CA ARG A 36 -10.10 -6.95 28.85
C ARG A 36 -9.33 -8.21 29.25
N ASP A 37 -9.40 -9.27 28.43
CA ASP A 37 -8.72 -10.54 28.72
C ASP A 37 -7.20 -10.35 28.69
N ALA A 38 -6.70 -9.62 27.68
CA ALA A 38 -5.29 -9.28 27.56
C ALA A 38 -4.78 -8.45 28.75
N LEU A 39 -5.58 -7.50 29.24
CA LEU A 39 -5.27 -6.70 30.42
C LEU A 39 -5.08 -7.59 31.65
N PHE A 40 -5.97 -8.56 31.86
CA PHE A 40 -5.85 -9.53 32.96
C PHE A 40 -4.64 -10.46 32.81
N LEU A 41 -4.39 -10.97 31.60
CA LEU A 41 -3.29 -11.91 31.34
C LEU A 41 -1.89 -11.29 31.53
N CYS A 42 -1.76 -9.99 31.27
CA CYS A 42 -0.50 -9.28 31.39
C CYS A 42 -0.26 -8.65 32.77
N HIS A 43 -1.28 -8.60 33.63
CA HIS A 43 -1.24 -7.90 34.94
C HIS A 43 -0.72 -6.46 34.81
N ALA A 44 -1.23 -5.72 33.83
CA ALA A 44 -0.85 -4.33 33.64
C ALA A 44 -1.17 -3.51 34.89
N LYS A 45 -0.27 -2.58 35.24
CA LYS A 45 -0.49 -1.61 36.32
C LYS A 45 -0.78 -0.25 35.68
N PRO A 46 -1.84 0.46 36.10
CA PRO A 46 -2.13 1.78 35.58
C PRO A 46 -1.02 2.75 35.97
N LYS A 47 -0.73 3.73 35.10
CA LYS A 47 0.28 4.76 35.38
C LYS A 47 -0.19 5.78 36.43
N ASP A 48 -1.50 6.02 36.50
CA ASP A 48 -2.14 7.04 37.34
C ASP A 48 -3.59 6.64 37.68
N LYS A 49 -4.24 7.45 38.53
CA LYS A 49 -5.63 7.21 38.97
C LYS A 49 -6.64 7.30 37.83
N ASP A 50 -6.42 8.19 36.86
CA ASP A 50 -7.33 8.36 35.72
C ASP A 50 -7.33 7.11 34.83
N GLN A 51 -6.15 6.53 34.60
CA GLN A 51 -6.02 5.27 33.88
C GLN A 51 -6.60 4.10 34.67
N GLU A 52 -6.49 4.09 36.00
CA GLU A 52 -7.16 3.07 36.83
C GLU A 52 -8.68 3.12 36.64
N ILE A 53 -9.28 4.32 36.66
CA ILE A 53 -10.72 4.52 36.42
C ILE A 53 -11.09 4.07 35.01
N LEU A 54 -10.31 4.45 34.00
CA LEU A 54 -10.53 4.05 32.62
C LEU A 54 -10.49 2.52 32.45
N TRP A 55 -9.51 1.86 33.06
CA TRP A 55 -9.39 0.40 32.99
C TRP A 55 -10.49 -0.31 33.77
N LYS A 56 -11.00 0.26 34.88
CA LYS A 56 -12.21 -0.25 35.54
C LYS A 56 -13.41 -0.23 34.58
N LYS A 57 -13.63 0.85 33.83
CA LYS A 57 -14.68 0.89 32.79
C LYS A 57 -14.48 -0.22 31.74
N LEU A 58 -13.26 -0.47 31.28
CA LEU A 58 -12.96 -1.58 30.35
C LEU A 58 -13.28 -2.95 30.98
N ILE A 59 -12.90 -3.14 32.24
CA ILE A 59 -13.14 -4.40 32.97
C ILE A 59 -14.63 -4.63 33.18
N GLU A 60 -15.39 -3.59 33.51
CA GLU A 60 -16.83 -3.67 33.80
C GLU A 60 -17.70 -3.62 32.54
N ASN A 61 -17.09 -3.56 31.35
CA ASN A 61 -17.77 -3.32 30.07
C ASN A 61 -18.60 -2.01 30.06
N GLY A 62 -18.20 -1.02 30.86
CA GLY A 62 -18.82 0.29 30.99
C GLY A 62 -18.21 1.39 30.10
N LEU A 63 -17.40 1.01 29.10
CA LEU A 63 -16.85 1.98 28.14
C LEU A 63 -17.99 2.61 27.33
N ALA A 64 -17.92 3.92 27.13
CA ALA A 64 -18.86 4.61 26.27
C ALA A 64 -18.82 4.01 24.85
N SER A 65 -19.99 3.87 24.21
CA SER A 65 -20.06 3.42 22.82
C SER A 65 -19.22 4.36 21.95
N PRO A 66 -18.31 3.83 21.11
CA PRO A 66 -17.46 4.67 20.29
C PRO A 66 -18.31 5.41 19.25
N ASP A 67 -18.08 6.70 19.09
CA ASP A 67 -18.78 7.53 18.11
C ASP A 67 -18.22 7.27 16.70
N THR A 68 -18.65 6.16 16.08
CA THR A 68 -18.26 5.78 14.73
C THR A 68 -19.45 5.76 13.79
N TRP A 69 -19.19 5.83 12.48
CA TRP A 69 -20.25 5.75 11.48
C TRP A 69 -20.97 4.39 11.55
N GLU A 70 -20.26 3.28 11.80
CA GLU A 70 -20.89 1.96 11.92
C GLU A 70 -21.93 1.94 13.05
N VAL A 71 -21.56 2.45 14.23
CA VAL A 71 -22.45 2.48 15.41
C VAL A 71 -23.65 3.39 15.16
N ASN A 72 -23.42 4.58 14.59
CA ASN A 72 -24.48 5.54 14.35
C ASN A 72 -25.49 5.03 13.31
N LEU A 73 -25.01 4.42 12.21
CA LEU A 73 -25.88 3.85 11.18
C LEU A 73 -26.65 2.62 11.68
N SER A 74 -26.03 1.76 12.48
CA SER A 74 -26.72 0.60 13.08
C SER A 74 -27.81 1.00 14.08
N LYS A 75 -27.69 2.17 14.73
CA LYS A 75 -28.72 2.73 15.62
C LYS A 75 -29.90 3.37 14.86
N GLY A 76 -29.87 3.37 13.52
CA GLY A 76 -30.93 3.92 12.69
C GLY A 76 -30.92 5.45 12.60
N PHE A 77 -29.82 6.11 12.96
CA PHE A 77 -29.70 7.56 12.76
C PHE A 77 -29.72 7.91 11.27
N ASP A 78 -30.19 9.13 10.97
CA ASP A 78 -30.22 9.63 9.60
C ASP A 78 -28.81 9.61 8.98
N LYS A 79 -28.70 8.97 7.80
CA LYS A 79 -27.41 8.71 7.15
C LYS A 79 -26.73 10.02 6.76
N LYS A 80 -27.48 10.96 6.18
CA LYS A 80 -26.95 12.23 5.68
C LYS A 80 -26.38 13.08 6.82
N ASN A 81 -27.18 13.30 7.86
CA ASN A 81 -26.79 14.08 9.02
C ASN A 81 -25.62 13.43 9.77
N THR A 82 -25.60 12.10 9.88
CA THR A 82 -24.50 11.37 10.50
C THR A 82 -23.18 11.61 9.76
N TRP A 83 -23.16 11.44 8.44
CA TRP A 83 -21.95 11.70 7.65
C TRP A 83 -21.52 13.15 7.73
N GLN A 84 -22.44 14.09 7.58
CA GLN A 84 -22.14 15.52 7.64
C GLN A 84 -21.53 15.93 8.99
N ARG A 85 -22.07 15.40 10.10
CA ARG A 85 -21.52 15.60 11.44
C ARG A 85 -20.10 15.05 11.56
N LEU A 86 -19.88 13.79 11.15
CA LEU A 86 -18.57 13.14 11.26
C LEU A 86 -17.48 13.87 10.45
N LEU A 87 -17.83 14.40 9.27
CA LEU A 87 -16.92 15.19 8.45
C LEU A 87 -16.62 16.55 9.08
N LYS A 88 -17.65 17.26 9.60
CA LYS A 88 -17.47 18.56 10.26
C LYS A 88 -16.64 18.45 11.54
N GLU A 89 -16.86 17.39 12.33
CA GLU A 89 -16.16 17.15 13.59
C GLU A 89 -14.78 16.47 13.39
N ASN A 90 -14.33 16.21 12.15
CA ASN A 90 -13.10 15.48 11.83
C ASN A 90 -12.97 14.11 12.54
N LYS A 91 -14.10 13.44 12.77
CA LYS A 91 -14.15 12.12 13.43
C LYS A 91 -13.99 10.95 12.46
N LEU A 92 -13.89 11.23 11.17
CA LEU A 92 -13.69 10.22 10.14
C LEU A 92 -12.23 10.15 9.71
N GLY A 93 -11.57 9.03 9.99
CA GLY A 93 -10.20 8.80 9.55
C GLY A 93 -10.08 8.72 8.02
N PRO A 94 -8.90 8.97 7.45
CA PRO A 94 -8.69 9.07 6.01
C PRO A 94 -9.08 7.82 5.22
N LEU A 95 -8.68 6.64 5.70
CA LEU A 95 -9.06 5.38 5.06
C LEU A 95 -10.56 5.08 5.18
N ALA A 96 -11.21 5.55 6.24
CA ALA A 96 -12.65 5.41 6.39
C ALA A 96 -13.39 6.36 5.43
N LEU A 97 -12.85 7.56 5.22
CA LEU A 97 -13.34 8.50 4.19
C LEU A 97 -13.28 7.85 2.81
N LEU A 98 -12.10 7.44 2.33
CA LEU A 98 -11.92 6.85 0.99
C LEU A 98 -12.85 5.65 0.72
N ARG A 99 -13.05 4.78 1.71
CA ARG A 99 -13.91 3.60 1.56
C ARG A 99 -15.41 3.92 1.54
N ASN A 100 -15.81 5.08 2.06
CA ASN A 100 -17.22 5.44 2.25
C ASN A 100 -17.67 6.63 1.41
N ILE A 101 -16.85 7.16 0.50
CA ILE A 101 -17.25 8.27 -0.40
C ILE A 101 -18.54 7.92 -1.16
N ARG A 102 -18.62 6.70 -1.69
CA ARG A 102 -19.85 6.20 -2.35
C ARG A 102 -21.05 6.22 -1.41
N ASN A 103 -20.89 5.74 -0.18
CA ASN A 103 -21.98 5.73 0.81
C ASN A 103 -22.44 7.14 1.20
N MET A 104 -21.55 8.13 1.17
CA MET A 104 -21.90 9.53 1.41
C MET A 104 -22.67 10.13 0.23
N GLN A 105 -22.24 9.83 -0.99
CA GLN A 105 -22.94 10.23 -2.21
C GLN A 105 -24.34 9.61 -2.27
N ASP A 106 -24.46 8.31 -2.00
CA ASP A 106 -25.74 7.58 -1.97
C ASP A 106 -26.67 8.09 -0.85
N ALA A 107 -26.10 8.63 0.24
CA ALA A 107 -26.85 9.29 1.30
C ALA A 107 -27.30 10.73 0.95
N GLY A 108 -26.96 11.25 -0.23
CA GLY A 108 -27.35 12.57 -0.70
C GLY A 108 -26.61 13.72 -0.01
N LEU A 109 -25.35 13.51 0.40
CA LEU A 109 -24.48 14.61 0.82
C LEU A 109 -24.14 15.52 -0.37
N GLU A 110 -24.06 16.82 -0.09
CA GLU A 110 -23.59 17.79 -1.05
C GLU A 110 -22.13 17.52 -1.44
N GLU A 111 -21.85 17.62 -2.73
CA GLU A 111 -20.54 17.29 -3.30
C GLU A 111 -19.43 18.17 -2.72
N ASP A 112 -19.71 19.44 -2.48
CA ASP A 112 -18.76 20.38 -1.89
C ASP A 112 -18.27 19.95 -0.50
N ILE A 113 -19.15 19.31 0.30
CA ILE A 113 -18.77 18.79 1.62
C ILE A 113 -17.78 17.64 1.46
N ILE A 114 -18.04 16.74 0.52
CA ILE A 114 -17.18 15.58 0.22
C ILE A 114 -15.83 16.06 -0.34
N LEU A 115 -15.84 16.98 -1.31
CA LEU A 115 -14.64 17.57 -1.90
C LEU A 115 -13.77 18.26 -0.85
N ASN A 116 -14.38 19.03 0.05
CA ASN A 116 -13.67 19.66 1.16
C ASN A 116 -13.07 18.64 2.13
N ALA A 117 -13.77 17.54 2.40
CA ALA A 117 -13.23 16.45 3.22
C ALA A 117 -12.02 15.77 2.56
N ILE A 118 -12.08 15.49 1.25
CA ILE A 118 -10.96 14.91 0.50
C ILE A 118 -9.73 15.83 0.53
N LYS A 119 -9.92 17.15 0.35
CA LYS A 119 -8.83 18.14 0.39
C LYS A 119 -8.18 18.26 1.78
N LYS A 120 -8.97 18.17 2.85
CA LYS A 120 -8.51 18.29 4.25
C LYS A 120 -7.96 16.98 4.84
N MET A 121 -8.22 15.85 4.18
CA MET A 121 -7.81 14.54 4.64
C MET A 121 -6.31 14.50 4.94
N ASN A 122 -5.93 13.92 6.09
CA ASN A 122 -4.53 13.58 6.31
C ASN A 122 -4.17 12.39 5.42
N VAL A 123 -3.35 12.66 4.40
CA VAL A 123 -2.93 11.69 3.39
C VAL A 123 -1.63 10.98 3.76
N GLU A 124 -1.02 11.31 4.89
CA GLU A 124 0.18 10.65 5.39
C GLU A 124 -0.07 9.13 5.50
N ARG A 125 0.79 8.35 4.84
CA ARG A 125 0.76 6.87 4.82
C ARG A 125 -0.46 6.27 4.12
N ILE A 126 -1.14 7.01 3.24
CA ILE A 126 -2.12 6.42 2.33
C ILE A 126 -1.44 6.02 1.01
N LEU A 127 -1.58 4.75 0.69
CA LEU A 127 -1.05 4.16 -0.54
C LEU A 127 -1.88 4.52 -1.79
N PRO A 128 -1.24 4.78 -2.94
CA PRO A 128 -1.92 5.10 -4.20
C PRO A 128 -3.02 4.11 -4.60
N PHE A 129 -2.82 2.81 -4.39
CA PHE A 129 -3.85 1.80 -4.74
C PHE A 129 -5.17 1.99 -3.95
N ARG A 130 -5.13 2.64 -2.78
CA ARG A 130 -6.35 2.98 -2.02
C ARG A 130 -7.17 4.06 -2.73
N PHE A 131 -6.51 4.95 -3.45
CA PHE A 131 -7.18 5.94 -4.29
C PHE A 131 -7.73 5.30 -5.57
N ILE A 132 -7.01 4.34 -6.18
CA ILE A 132 -7.53 3.57 -7.32
C ILE A 132 -8.86 2.90 -6.97
N ALA A 133 -8.90 2.18 -5.83
CA ALA A 133 -10.13 1.52 -5.38
C ALA A 133 -11.28 2.50 -5.07
N ALA A 134 -10.95 3.72 -4.64
CA ALA A 134 -11.94 4.77 -4.42
C ALA A 134 -12.48 5.31 -5.75
N VAL A 135 -11.61 5.64 -6.71
CA VAL A 135 -11.99 6.15 -8.03
C VAL A 135 -12.83 5.14 -8.81
N GLN A 136 -12.47 3.85 -8.78
CA GLN A 136 -13.29 2.80 -9.41
C GLN A 136 -14.73 2.77 -8.90
N LYS A 137 -14.95 3.09 -7.61
CA LYS A 137 -16.30 3.14 -7.00
C LYS A 137 -16.97 4.50 -7.20
N VAL A 138 -16.20 5.57 -7.36
CA VAL A 138 -16.69 6.95 -7.45
C VAL A 138 -15.92 7.78 -8.48
N PRO A 139 -16.08 7.52 -9.80
CA PRO A 139 -15.29 8.18 -10.84
C PRO A 139 -15.47 9.70 -10.88
N LYS A 140 -16.62 10.20 -10.42
CA LYS A 140 -16.94 11.64 -10.36
C LYS A 140 -15.91 12.47 -9.58
N PHE A 141 -15.24 11.88 -8.59
CA PHE A 141 -14.27 12.59 -7.73
C PHE A 141 -12.81 12.35 -8.13
N GLU A 142 -12.56 11.78 -9.31
CA GLU A 142 -11.23 11.39 -9.78
C GLU A 142 -10.19 12.50 -9.65
N GLU A 143 -10.46 13.70 -10.17
CA GLU A 143 -9.52 14.83 -10.12
C GLU A 143 -9.10 15.19 -8.68
N SER A 144 -10.06 15.17 -7.74
CA SER A 144 -9.78 15.53 -6.35
C SER A 144 -9.04 14.42 -5.60
N LEU A 145 -9.34 13.16 -5.93
CA LEU A 145 -8.63 12.00 -5.39
C LEU A 145 -7.20 11.93 -5.93
N GLU A 146 -6.98 12.31 -7.20
CA GLU A 146 -5.65 12.37 -7.80
C GLU A 146 -4.78 13.43 -7.14
N LYS A 147 -5.33 14.63 -6.91
CA LYS A 147 -4.63 15.69 -6.16
C LYS A 147 -4.28 15.25 -4.73
N ALA A 148 -5.21 14.59 -4.04
CA ALA A 148 -4.96 14.06 -2.70
C ALA A 148 -3.87 12.97 -2.69
N MET A 149 -3.84 12.13 -3.73
CA MET A 149 -2.79 11.14 -3.92
C MET A 149 -1.43 11.80 -4.16
N PHE A 150 -1.30 12.79 -5.05
CA PHE A 150 -0.01 13.47 -5.25
C PHE A 150 0.50 14.14 -3.98
N LYS A 151 -0.40 14.76 -3.20
CA LYS A 151 -0.06 15.33 -1.89
C LYS A 151 0.51 14.29 -0.91
N SER A 152 0.10 13.02 -0.99
CA SER A 152 0.67 11.97 -0.13
C SER A 152 2.12 11.64 -0.48
N LEU A 153 2.57 12.01 -1.68
CA LEU A 153 3.87 11.67 -2.25
C LEU A 153 4.86 12.84 -2.23
N GLU A 154 4.40 14.08 -2.08
CA GLU A 154 5.25 15.28 -2.09
C GLU A 154 6.32 15.30 -0.98
N MET A 155 6.07 14.65 0.16
CA MET A 155 7.01 14.62 1.29
C MET A 155 8.06 13.49 1.19
N GLN A 156 8.01 12.65 0.15
CA GLN A 156 8.91 11.52 0.00
C GLN A 156 10.23 11.92 -0.68
N GLU A 157 11.36 11.45 -0.15
CA GLU A 157 12.66 11.65 -0.79
C GLU A 157 12.73 10.97 -2.16
N LYS A 158 13.29 11.64 -3.16
CA LYS A 158 13.39 11.05 -4.51
C LYS A 158 14.43 9.92 -4.55
N LEU A 159 14.08 8.83 -5.23
CA LEU A 159 15.04 7.77 -5.55
C LEU A 159 15.85 8.19 -6.79
N ARG A 160 17.13 8.52 -6.58
CA ARG A 160 18.04 9.04 -7.63
C ARG A 160 18.39 7.97 -8.66
N GLY A 161 18.82 8.37 -9.85
CA GLY A 161 19.25 7.45 -10.91
C GLY A 161 18.13 7.06 -11.87
N ILE A 162 18.38 6.04 -12.70
CA ILE A 162 17.49 5.64 -13.79
C ILE A 162 16.79 4.32 -13.42
N THR A 163 15.48 4.38 -13.33
CA THR A 163 14.64 3.21 -13.03
C THR A 163 13.93 2.74 -14.30
N ILE A 164 14.12 1.48 -14.67
CA ILE A 164 13.27 0.81 -15.64
C ILE A 164 12.24 0.01 -14.84
N LEU A 165 10.98 0.33 -15.05
CA LEU A 165 9.86 -0.35 -14.41
C LEU A 165 9.20 -1.29 -15.40
N LEU A 166 9.21 -2.58 -15.07
CA LEU A 166 8.60 -3.63 -15.88
C LEU A 166 7.37 -4.18 -15.14
N VAL A 167 6.18 -3.88 -15.65
CA VAL A 167 4.89 -4.21 -15.00
C VAL A 167 4.23 -5.39 -15.71
N ASP A 168 3.93 -6.42 -14.94
CA ASP A 168 3.18 -7.59 -15.41
C ASP A 168 1.71 -7.23 -15.63
N VAL A 169 1.22 -7.48 -16.84
CA VAL A 169 -0.19 -7.34 -17.23
C VAL A 169 -0.76 -8.66 -17.76
N SER A 170 -0.15 -9.79 -17.39
CA SER A 170 -0.64 -11.12 -17.74
C SER A 170 -1.96 -11.47 -17.06
N GLY A 171 -2.65 -12.50 -17.57
CA GLY A 171 -3.99 -12.87 -17.07
C GLY A 171 -4.02 -13.27 -15.59
N SER A 172 -2.89 -13.71 -15.02
CA SER A 172 -2.79 -14.01 -13.58
C SER A 172 -2.90 -12.75 -12.70
N MET A 173 -2.56 -11.58 -13.26
CA MET A 173 -2.63 -10.29 -12.55
C MET A 173 -4.06 -9.77 -12.37
N ASP A 174 -5.02 -10.26 -13.16
CA ASP A 174 -6.44 -9.93 -12.99
C ASP A 174 -7.07 -10.61 -11.75
N ALA A 175 -6.37 -11.60 -11.16
CA ALA A 175 -6.83 -12.24 -9.95
C ALA A 175 -6.93 -11.26 -8.77
N LYS A 176 -7.86 -11.53 -7.86
CA LYS A 176 -8.00 -10.76 -6.62
C LYS A 176 -6.76 -10.92 -5.75
N LEU A 177 -6.34 -9.82 -5.13
CA LEU A 177 -5.19 -9.79 -4.22
C LEU A 177 -5.41 -10.68 -2.98
N SER A 178 -6.66 -10.74 -2.49
CA SER A 178 -7.07 -11.69 -1.45
C SER A 178 -8.57 -11.98 -1.56
N GLN A 179 -9.05 -13.03 -0.90
CA GLN A 179 -10.48 -13.40 -0.89
C GLN A 179 -11.41 -12.27 -0.45
N LYS A 180 -10.92 -11.37 0.41
CA LYS A 180 -11.68 -10.22 0.95
C LYS A 180 -11.37 -8.90 0.24
N SER A 181 -10.56 -8.92 -0.81
CA SER A 181 -10.17 -7.72 -1.56
C SER A 181 -11.12 -7.47 -2.72
N ASP A 182 -11.54 -6.22 -2.88
CA ASP A 182 -12.19 -5.72 -4.11
C ASP A 182 -11.17 -5.37 -5.19
N ILE A 183 -9.87 -5.47 -4.90
CA ILE A 183 -8.75 -4.99 -5.71
C ILE A 183 -8.00 -6.19 -6.31
N SER A 184 -7.66 -6.11 -7.59
CA SER A 184 -6.84 -7.09 -8.32
C SER A 184 -5.34 -6.92 -8.03
N ARG A 185 -4.52 -7.90 -8.41
CA ARG A 185 -3.05 -7.76 -8.35
C ARG A 185 -2.57 -6.67 -9.31
N LEU A 186 -3.20 -6.56 -10.48
CA LEU A 186 -2.92 -5.51 -11.45
C LEU A 186 -3.19 -4.11 -10.89
N ASP A 187 -4.27 -3.91 -10.13
CA ASP A 187 -4.54 -2.61 -9.49
C ASP A 187 -3.50 -2.28 -8.41
N ALA A 188 -3.01 -3.29 -7.66
CA ALA A 188 -1.90 -3.11 -6.74
C ALA A 188 -0.59 -2.78 -7.48
N ALA A 189 -0.33 -3.45 -8.60
CA ALA A 189 0.83 -3.20 -9.48
C ALA A 189 0.80 -1.79 -10.05
N CYS A 190 -0.35 -1.35 -10.57
CA CYS A 190 -0.56 0.01 -11.05
C CYS A 190 -0.37 1.03 -9.93
N GLY A 191 -0.88 0.76 -8.73
CA GLY A 191 -0.68 1.64 -7.57
C GLY A 191 0.80 1.81 -7.21
N LEU A 192 1.58 0.72 -7.26
CA LEU A 192 3.02 0.78 -7.03
C LEU A 192 3.78 1.44 -8.19
N ALA A 193 3.34 1.22 -9.43
CA ALA A 193 3.91 1.88 -10.60
C ALA A 193 3.69 3.39 -10.57
N MET A 194 2.49 3.84 -10.19
CA MET A 194 2.18 5.26 -9.96
C MET A 194 3.04 5.83 -8.83
N LEU A 195 3.25 5.08 -7.75
CA LEU A 195 4.11 5.50 -6.65
C LEU A 195 5.57 5.67 -7.10
N LEU A 196 6.14 4.66 -7.75
CA LEU A 196 7.51 4.67 -8.27
C LEU A 196 7.71 5.76 -9.31
N ARG A 197 6.69 6.03 -10.13
CA ARG A 197 6.71 7.13 -11.11
C ARG A 197 6.89 8.49 -10.46
N GLU A 198 6.29 8.69 -9.31
CA GLU A 198 6.39 9.94 -8.57
C GLU A 198 7.63 10.01 -7.70
N ILE A 199 8.19 8.88 -7.25
CA ILE A 199 9.36 8.88 -6.36
C ILE A 199 10.68 8.81 -7.13
N CYS A 200 10.75 8.09 -8.24
CA CYS A 200 11.98 7.98 -9.02
C CYS A 200 12.27 9.29 -9.76
N GLU A 201 13.54 9.66 -9.85
CA GLU A 201 13.97 10.85 -10.59
C GLU A 201 13.76 10.68 -12.10
N LYS A 202 14.18 9.54 -12.64
CA LYS A 202 13.94 9.14 -14.03
C LYS A 202 13.34 7.74 -14.05
N VAL A 203 12.20 7.58 -14.72
CA VAL A 203 11.59 6.27 -14.90
C VAL A 203 11.05 6.08 -16.30
N GLU A 204 11.29 4.89 -16.83
CA GLU A 204 10.66 4.38 -18.04
C GLU A 204 9.81 3.17 -17.67
N VAL A 205 8.56 3.15 -18.14
CA VAL A 205 7.60 2.11 -17.79
C VAL A 205 7.34 1.24 -19.01
N PHE A 206 7.48 -0.06 -18.82
CA PHE A 206 7.16 -1.10 -19.79
C PHE A 206 6.14 -2.06 -19.19
N THR A 207 5.27 -2.62 -20.03
CA THR A 207 4.44 -3.76 -19.64
C THR A 207 4.87 -5.01 -20.35
N PHE A 208 4.59 -6.16 -19.75
CA PHE A 208 4.76 -7.46 -20.39
C PHE A 208 3.58 -8.39 -20.16
N SER A 209 3.25 -9.17 -21.19
CA SER A 209 2.44 -10.38 -21.11
C SER A 209 3.00 -11.44 -22.07
N CYS A 210 2.42 -11.58 -23.27
CA CYS A 210 3.00 -12.27 -24.42
C CYS A 210 4.06 -11.41 -25.12
N ASP A 211 3.80 -10.10 -25.19
CA ASP A 211 4.67 -9.12 -25.81
C ASP A 211 5.16 -8.11 -24.78
N ILE A 212 6.07 -7.24 -25.20
CA ILE A 212 6.60 -6.16 -24.38
C ILE A 212 6.23 -4.84 -25.05
N LYS A 213 5.69 -3.91 -24.26
CA LYS A 213 5.29 -2.59 -24.78
C LYS A 213 5.79 -1.48 -23.90
N SER A 214 6.29 -0.42 -24.53
CA SER A 214 6.60 0.84 -23.86
C SER A 214 5.29 1.56 -23.51
N VAL A 215 5.19 2.02 -22.27
CA VAL A 215 4.05 2.82 -21.81
C VAL A 215 4.39 4.30 -21.96
N PRO A 216 3.53 5.10 -22.60
CA PRO A 216 3.75 6.54 -22.70
C PRO A 216 3.97 7.20 -21.33
N SER A 217 4.77 8.25 -21.34
CA SER A 217 5.13 9.02 -20.15
C SER A 217 3.91 9.75 -19.57
N ARG A 218 3.12 9.05 -18.75
CA ARG A 218 1.88 9.50 -18.08
C ARG A 218 2.08 9.55 -16.56
N ARG A 219 1.14 10.17 -15.85
CA ARG A 219 1.13 10.29 -14.38
C ARG A 219 -0.25 9.95 -13.81
N GLY A 220 -0.30 9.62 -12.53
CA GLY A 220 -1.56 9.40 -11.82
C GLY A 220 -2.45 8.33 -12.48
N PHE A 221 -3.76 8.57 -12.54
CA PHE A 221 -4.71 7.59 -13.08
C PHE A 221 -4.53 7.35 -14.59
N SER A 222 -4.08 8.36 -15.33
CA SER A 222 -3.77 8.20 -16.76
C SER A 222 -2.63 7.20 -17.02
N LEU A 223 -1.69 7.03 -16.06
CA LEU A 223 -0.66 6.00 -16.14
C LEU A 223 -1.25 4.60 -15.94
N ARG A 224 -2.15 4.44 -14.96
CA ARG A 224 -2.86 3.17 -14.75
C ARG A 224 -3.58 2.75 -16.02
N ASP A 225 -4.35 3.66 -16.62
CA ASP A 225 -5.13 3.31 -17.81
C ASP A 225 -4.23 2.99 -19.02
N ALA A 226 -3.06 3.64 -19.12
CA ALA A 226 -2.06 3.31 -20.13
C ALA A 226 -1.41 1.93 -19.91
N ILE A 227 -1.19 1.53 -18.65
CA ILE A 227 -0.67 0.19 -18.29
C ILE A 227 -1.71 -0.87 -18.63
N VAL A 228 -2.94 -0.72 -18.13
CA VAL A 228 -4.03 -1.69 -18.29
C VAL A 228 -4.37 -1.89 -19.77
N ASN A 229 -4.46 -0.81 -20.55
CA ASN A 229 -4.83 -0.90 -21.97
C ASN A 229 -3.63 -1.11 -22.91
N SER A 230 -2.42 -1.35 -22.37
CA SER A 230 -1.21 -1.49 -23.20
C SER A 230 -1.29 -2.69 -24.14
N GLN A 231 -1.77 -3.84 -23.65
CA GLN A 231 -1.85 -5.10 -24.40
C GLN A 231 -2.88 -6.07 -23.79
N ALA A 232 -3.14 -7.17 -24.48
CA ALA A 232 -4.03 -8.22 -23.97
C ALA A 232 -3.41 -8.94 -22.76
N HIS A 233 -4.25 -9.27 -21.78
CA HIS A 233 -3.86 -10.00 -20.58
C HIS A 233 -3.88 -11.51 -20.86
N SER A 234 -2.71 -12.10 -21.09
CA SER A 234 -2.60 -13.51 -21.52
C SER A 234 -1.42 -14.19 -20.82
N GLY A 235 -0.44 -14.71 -21.56
CA GLY A 235 0.74 -15.39 -21.01
C GLY A 235 1.68 -14.47 -20.23
N THR A 236 2.69 -15.08 -19.61
CA THR A 236 3.65 -14.40 -18.72
C THR A 236 5.08 -14.70 -19.17
N TYR A 237 5.60 -13.96 -20.16
CA TYR A 237 6.94 -14.13 -20.72
C TYR A 237 7.95 -13.13 -20.13
N LEU A 238 8.19 -13.26 -18.83
CA LEU A 238 9.07 -12.39 -18.08
C LEU A 238 10.54 -12.45 -18.56
N GLY A 239 11.06 -13.63 -18.87
CA GLY A 239 12.46 -13.77 -19.32
C GLY A 239 12.72 -13.08 -20.65
N ALA A 240 11.78 -13.17 -21.60
CA ALA A 240 11.80 -12.45 -22.86
C ALA A 240 11.76 -10.94 -22.64
N ALA A 241 10.91 -10.47 -21.72
CA ALA A 241 10.81 -9.07 -21.34
C ALA A 241 12.12 -8.50 -20.79
N VAL A 242 12.73 -9.23 -19.85
CA VAL A 242 14.03 -8.85 -19.29
C VAL A 242 15.13 -8.81 -20.37
N LYS A 243 15.16 -9.81 -21.28
CA LYS A 243 16.13 -9.83 -22.39
C LYS A 243 15.96 -8.67 -23.35
N PHE A 244 14.71 -8.31 -23.68
CA PHE A 244 14.43 -7.16 -24.54
C PHE A 244 14.94 -5.86 -23.92
N ILE A 245 14.70 -5.65 -22.63
CA ILE A 245 15.21 -4.48 -21.92
C ILE A 245 16.74 -4.42 -21.98
N TYR A 246 17.43 -5.56 -21.80
CA TYR A 246 18.89 -5.63 -21.87
C TYR A 246 19.47 -5.46 -23.28
N ASN A 247 18.69 -5.74 -24.30
CA ASN A 247 19.10 -5.58 -25.70
C ASN A 247 18.69 -4.20 -26.25
N SER A 248 17.84 -3.47 -25.53
CA SER A 248 17.49 -2.11 -25.89
C SER A 248 18.62 -1.15 -25.50
N GLU A 249 18.84 -0.10 -26.29
CA GLU A 249 19.86 0.92 -26.00
C GLU A 249 19.52 1.79 -24.77
N ILE A 250 18.47 1.45 -24.01
CA ILE A 250 18.03 2.19 -22.82
C ILE A 250 19.06 2.00 -21.68
N ILE A 251 19.67 0.83 -21.59
CA ILE A 251 20.78 0.56 -20.67
C ILE A 251 22.09 0.72 -21.45
N LYS A 252 22.51 1.97 -21.68
CA LYS A 252 23.84 2.27 -22.24
C LYS A 252 24.89 2.07 -21.16
N THR A 253 25.45 0.87 -21.07
CA THR A 253 26.71 0.67 -20.37
C THR A 253 27.68 -0.12 -21.24
N ASP A 254 28.71 0.58 -21.72
CA ASP A 254 29.87 0.02 -22.43
C ASP A 254 30.75 -0.86 -21.52
N LYS A 255 30.35 -1.08 -20.27
CA LYS A 255 31.01 -1.98 -19.32
C LYS A 255 30.02 -3.05 -18.86
N PRO A 256 30.42 -4.34 -18.82
CA PRO A 256 29.61 -5.37 -18.18
C PRO A 256 29.35 -4.94 -16.74
N PHE A 257 28.07 -4.84 -16.37
CA PHE A 257 27.60 -4.28 -15.10
C PHE A 257 27.92 -5.15 -13.88
N CYS A 258 28.56 -6.30 -14.07
CA CYS A 258 28.98 -7.23 -13.03
C CYS A 258 30.49 -7.40 -13.06
N ASP A 259 31.20 -6.50 -12.38
CA ASP A 259 32.48 -6.85 -11.79
C ASP A 259 32.25 -7.03 -10.28
N LYS A 260 32.86 -8.06 -9.68
CA LYS A 260 32.59 -8.54 -8.31
C LYS A 260 32.85 -7.50 -7.20
N ASN A 261 33.26 -6.28 -7.57
CA ASN A 261 33.75 -5.23 -6.69
C ASN A 261 32.85 -3.98 -6.62
N PHE A 262 31.59 -4.03 -7.10
CA PHE A 262 30.49 -3.15 -6.66
C PHE A 262 30.89 -1.67 -6.36
N ASN A 263 31.43 -0.95 -7.34
CA ASN A 263 31.64 0.50 -7.21
C ASN A 263 30.50 1.24 -7.93
N TYR A 264 29.33 1.31 -7.29
CA TYR A 264 28.26 2.16 -7.78
C TYR A 264 28.60 3.62 -7.47
N MET A 265 28.58 4.50 -8.47
CA MET A 265 28.65 5.95 -8.21
C MET A 265 27.25 6.50 -7.97
N LYS A 266 27.08 7.17 -6.83
CA LYS A 266 25.82 7.83 -6.44
C LYS A 266 25.32 8.76 -7.55
N GLY A 267 24.22 8.38 -8.21
CA GLY A 267 23.57 9.17 -9.29
C GLY A 267 23.70 8.60 -10.70
N GLN A 268 24.48 7.54 -10.93
CA GLN A 268 24.55 6.83 -12.23
C GLN A 268 23.98 5.40 -12.19
N THR A 269 23.28 5.07 -11.10
CA THR A 269 22.70 3.74 -10.88
C THR A 269 21.56 3.50 -11.86
N HIS A 270 21.67 2.42 -12.63
CA HIS A 270 20.56 1.87 -13.38
C HIS A 270 19.95 0.74 -12.55
N ARG A 271 18.63 0.72 -12.46
CA ARG A 271 17.89 -0.34 -11.77
C ARG A 271 16.74 -0.83 -12.64
N LEU A 272 16.47 -2.12 -12.53
CA LEU A 272 15.33 -2.79 -13.13
C LEU A 272 14.42 -3.27 -11.99
N ILE A 273 13.22 -2.73 -11.94
CA ILE A 273 12.19 -3.14 -11.00
C ILE A 273 11.13 -3.91 -11.78
N VAL A 274 10.96 -5.18 -11.47
CA VAL A 274 9.90 -6.03 -12.04
C VAL A 274 8.78 -6.12 -11.02
N ILE A 275 7.55 -5.81 -11.44
CA ILE A 275 6.34 -5.98 -10.63
C ILE A 275 5.53 -7.11 -11.25
N THR A 276 5.37 -8.22 -10.52
CA THR A 276 4.70 -9.43 -11.02
C THR A 276 4.05 -10.21 -9.88
N ASP A 277 3.30 -11.25 -10.20
CA ASP A 277 2.94 -12.30 -9.25
C ASP A 277 3.92 -13.48 -9.25
N GLU A 278 5.10 -13.29 -9.86
CA GLU A 278 6.21 -14.25 -9.98
C GLU A 278 5.80 -15.56 -10.66
N GLN A 279 4.81 -15.51 -11.54
CA GLN A 279 4.56 -16.56 -12.52
C GLN A 279 5.34 -16.28 -13.79
N SER A 280 5.88 -17.31 -14.43
CA SER A 280 6.57 -17.14 -15.71
C SER A 280 6.55 -18.45 -16.51
N HIS A 281 6.41 -18.31 -17.84
CA HIS A 281 6.45 -19.42 -18.79
C HIS A 281 7.87 -19.67 -19.32
N ASP A 282 8.85 -18.85 -18.94
CA ASP A 282 10.20 -18.90 -19.48
C ASP A 282 11.28 -18.67 -18.42
N LYS A 283 12.53 -18.98 -18.76
CA LYS A 283 13.65 -18.82 -17.82
C LYS A 283 14.10 -17.36 -17.78
N ILE A 284 14.09 -16.77 -16.59
CA ILE A 284 14.57 -15.42 -16.35
C ILE A 284 16.10 -15.41 -16.28
N PRO A 285 16.78 -14.50 -17.02
CA PRO A 285 18.23 -14.31 -16.90
C PRO A 285 18.59 -13.56 -15.61
N ASN A 286 19.86 -13.65 -15.20
CA ASN A 286 20.37 -12.82 -14.11
C ASN A 286 20.26 -11.32 -14.45
N PRO A 287 20.09 -10.45 -13.44
CA PRO A 287 20.01 -9.04 -13.67
C PRO A 287 21.36 -8.48 -14.12
N LYS A 288 21.35 -7.67 -15.19
CA LYS A 288 22.53 -6.91 -15.64
C LYS A 288 22.64 -5.55 -14.95
N CYS A 289 21.87 -5.28 -13.91
CA CYS A 289 21.92 -4.05 -13.12
C CYS A 289 21.34 -4.35 -11.74
N LEU A 290 21.03 -3.34 -10.92
CA LEU A 290 20.28 -3.59 -9.69
C LEU A 290 18.88 -4.11 -10.05
N GLY A 291 18.69 -5.42 -9.88
CA GLY A 291 17.46 -6.12 -10.24
C GLY A 291 16.61 -6.40 -9.02
N TYR A 292 15.39 -5.86 -9.01
CA TYR A 292 14.40 -6.10 -7.98
C TYR A 292 13.20 -6.85 -8.56
N MET A 293 12.80 -7.93 -7.89
CA MET A 293 11.59 -8.69 -8.20
C MET A 293 10.57 -8.45 -7.10
N ILE A 294 9.47 -7.76 -7.42
CA ILE A 294 8.41 -7.44 -6.47
C ILE A 294 7.25 -8.40 -6.68
N ASN A 295 7.04 -9.29 -5.71
CA ASN A 295 5.96 -10.26 -5.72
C ASN A 295 4.70 -9.66 -5.05
N ILE A 296 3.68 -9.41 -5.87
CA ILE A 296 2.40 -8.88 -5.40
C ILE A 296 1.49 -9.97 -4.83
N ALA A 297 1.60 -11.21 -5.29
CA ALA A 297 0.77 -12.30 -4.81
C ALA A 297 1.26 -12.91 -3.50
N SER A 298 2.48 -12.58 -3.07
CA SER A 298 3.16 -13.18 -1.91
C SER A 298 3.17 -14.72 -1.99
N TYR A 299 3.35 -15.25 -3.19
CA TYR A 299 3.51 -16.69 -3.37
C TYR A 299 4.83 -17.14 -2.76
N LYS A 300 4.79 -18.29 -2.08
CA LYS A 300 5.97 -18.84 -1.40
C LYS A 300 7.13 -19.18 -2.34
N ASN A 301 6.81 -19.60 -3.56
CA ASN A 301 7.78 -19.96 -4.58
C ASN A 301 7.69 -18.93 -5.70
N GLY A 302 8.83 -18.35 -6.06
CA GLY A 302 8.97 -17.32 -7.08
C GLY A 302 9.77 -17.82 -8.28
N VAL A 303 10.24 -16.87 -9.08
CA VAL A 303 11.04 -17.12 -10.29
C VAL A 303 12.25 -16.21 -10.31
N GLY A 304 13.33 -16.58 -11.01
CA GLY A 304 14.54 -15.75 -11.05
C GLY A 304 15.45 -15.90 -9.82
N TYR A 305 15.41 -17.06 -9.14
CA TYR A 305 16.36 -17.38 -8.07
C TYR A 305 17.82 -17.19 -8.52
N GLY A 306 18.55 -16.29 -7.85
CA GLY A 306 19.91 -15.90 -8.23
C GLY A 306 20.29 -14.54 -7.65
N GLU A 307 20.85 -13.67 -8.48
CA GLU A 307 21.32 -12.31 -8.11
C GLU A 307 20.18 -11.27 -8.01
N TRP A 308 18.92 -11.70 -8.18
CA TRP A 308 17.76 -10.84 -8.01
C TRP A 308 17.45 -10.58 -6.53
N VAL A 309 17.11 -9.34 -6.20
CA VAL A 309 16.61 -8.97 -4.87
C VAL A 309 15.10 -9.14 -4.86
N HIS A 310 14.61 -10.13 -4.12
CA HIS A 310 13.18 -10.42 -4.01
C HIS A 310 12.53 -9.61 -2.88
N ILE A 311 11.38 -9.02 -3.17
CA ILE A 311 10.59 -8.25 -2.21
C ILE A 311 9.14 -8.69 -2.29
N ASP A 312 8.59 -9.20 -1.19
CA ASP A 312 7.17 -9.53 -1.10
C ASP A 312 6.37 -8.31 -0.62
N GLY A 313 5.37 -7.92 -1.42
CA GLY A 313 4.41 -6.88 -1.03
C GLY A 313 4.20 -5.80 -2.07
N TRP A 314 3.33 -4.85 -1.73
CA TRP A 314 2.86 -3.78 -2.63
C TRP A 314 2.63 -2.47 -1.86
N SER A 315 3.35 -2.28 -0.75
CA SER A 315 3.25 -1.10 0.11
C SER A 315 4.45 -0.15 -0.08
N GLU A 316 4.40 1.04 0.54
CA GLU A 316 5.47 2.04 0.44
C GLU A 316 6.78 1.53 1.02
N ALA A 317 6.69 0.57 1.95
CA ALA A 317 7.84 -0.08 2.56
C ALA A 317 8.73 -0.79 1.52
N VAL A 318 8.20 -1.16 0.35
CA VAL A 318 9.01 -1.71 -0.75
C VAL A 318 10.04 -0.68 -1.23
N ILE A 319 9.63 0.59 -1.31
CA ILE A 319 10.50 1.68 -1.75
C ILE A 319 11.49 2.04 -0.66
N ASP A 320 11.04 2.10 0.59
CA ASP A 320 11.94 2.34 1.74
C ASP A 320 13.00 1.23 1.84
N TYR A 321 12.61 -0.02 1.60
CA TYR A 321 13.54 -1.14 1.54
C TYR A 321 14.57 -0.96 0.42
N ILE A 322 14.13 -0.62 -0.80
CA ILE A 322 15.04 -0.37 -1.94
C ILE A 322 16.03 0.76 -1.60
N ARG A 323 15.55 1.87 -1.03
CA ARG A 323 16.41 3.00 -0.61
C ARG A 323 17.49 2.53 0.37
N CYS A 324 17.08 1.91 1.47
CA CYS A 324 18.00 1.42 2.50
C CYS A 324 18.98 0.38 1.95
N TYR A 325 18.51 -0.51 1.06
CA TYR A 325 19.35 -1.53 0.46
C TYR A 325 20.41 -0.93 -0.48
N GLU A 326 20.04 0.05 -1.30
CA GLU A 326 20.98 0.76 -2.16
C GLU A 326 21.99 1.58 -1.36
N GLU A 327 21.61 2.18 -0.23
CA GLU A 327 22.54 2.89 0.66
C GLU A 327 23.61 1.97 1.27
N ILE A 328 23.31 0.69 1.48
CA ILE A 328 24.30 -0.28 1.96
C ILE A 328 25.28 -0.68 0.85
N LEU A 329 24.86 -0.60 -0.41
CA LEU A 329 25.65 -1.00 -1.58
C LEU A 329 26.51 0.13 -2.18
N LEU A 330 26.21 1.40 -1.86
CA LEU A 330 26.81 2.63 -2.42
C LEU A 330 27.83 3.26 -1.47
#